data_AF-D5G3H0-F1
#
_entry.id   AF-D5G3H0-F1
#
_cell.length_a   1.000
_cell.length_b   1.000
_cell.length_c   1.000
_cell.angle_alpha   90.00
_cell.angle_beta   90.00
_cell.angle_gamma   90.00
#
_symmetry.space_group_name_H-M   'P 1'
#
loop_
_entity.id
_entity.type
_entity.pdbx_description
1 polymer ?
#
loop_
_entity_poly.entity_id
_entity_poly.type
_entity_poly.pdbx_seq_one_letter_code
_entity_poly.pdbx_strand_id
1 'polypeptide(L)'
;LRFRDPQPPESWQGIRDATKPGNKCCQLNPYIQSNLEGSEDCLYLNVYTPSLPREKIETLPVLFFVHGGRFIFGYGDYYKPDYFMKHNVILVTINYRLNVLGFLCL
;
A
#
# COMPACT_ATOMS: atom_id res chain seq x y z
N LEU A 1 -17.74 2.28 6.52
CA LEU A 1 -16.65 2.14 7.52
C LEU A 1 -15.81 3.43 7.71
N ARG A 2 -16.32 4.61 7.31
CA ARG A 2 -15.61 5.89 7.47
C ARG A 2 -15.42 6.24 8.96
N PHE A 3 -14.25 6.76 9.32
CA PHE A 3 -13.87 7.15 10.70
C PHE A 3 -13.95 6.04 11.76
N ARG A 4 -13.92 4.77 11.34
CA ARG A 4 -13.90 3.60 12.23
C ARG A 4 -12.67 2.75 11.96
N ASP A 5 -12.31 1.86 12.86
CA ASP A 5 -11.23 0.88 12.66
C ASP A 5 -11.47 0.02 11.40
N PRO A 6 -10.39 -0.35 10.68
CA PRO A 6 -10.52 -1.23 9.53
C PRO A 6 -11.10 -2.57 9.97
N GLN A 7 -11.91 -3.16 9.09
CA GLN A 7 -12.42 -4.51 9.27
C GLN A 7 -11.66 -5.46 8.33
N PRO A 8 -11.61 -6.77 8.63
CA PRO A 8 -11.05 -7.76 7.72
C PRO A 8 -11.66 -7.62 6.31
N PRO A 9 -10.87 -7.80 5.25
CA PRO A 9 -11.38 -7.74 3.89
C PRO A 9 -12.38 -8.87 3.64
N GLU A 10 -13.36 -8.62 2.76
CA GLU A 10 -14.25 -9.67 2.29
C GLU A 10 -13.47 -10.76 1.57
N SER A 11 -13.83 -12.01 1.82
CA SER A 11 -13.31 -13.13 1.03
C SER A 11 -13.83 -13.05 -0.39
N TRP A 12 -13.00 -13.40 -1.37
CA TRP A 12 -13.41 -13.46 -2.77
C TRP A 12 -13.22 -14.88 -3.32
N GLN A 13 -13.92 -15.17 -4.41
CA GLN A 13 -13.76 -16.40 -5.18
C GLN A 13 -12.99 -16.11 -6.47
N GLY A 14 -12.18 -17.07 -6.92
CA GLY A 14 -11.38 -16.93 -8.13
C GLY A 14 -10.09 -16.11 -7.96
N ILE A 15 -9.55 -15.63 -9.07
CA ILE A 15 -8.26 -14.91 -9.13
C ILE A 15 -8.53 -13.42 -9.17
N ARG A 16 -7.89 -12.68 -8.24
CA ARG A 16 -7.88 -11.21 -8.24
C ARG A 16 -6.69 -10.71 -9.06
N ASP A 17 -6.94 -9.79 -9.97
CA ASP A 17 -5.87 -9.11 -10.71
C ASP A 17 -5.06 -8.21 -9.74
N ALA A 18 -3.76 -8.48 -9.67
CA ALA A 18 -2.78 -7.74 -8.85
C ALA A 18 -1.61 -7.21 -9.70
N THR A 19 -1.81 -7.04 -11.01
CA THR A 19 -0.80 -6.52 -11.95
C THR A 19 -0.62 -5.00 -11.88
N LYS A 20 -1.53 -4.30 -11.19
CA LYS A 20 -1.51 -2.84 -11.01
C LYS A 20 -1.64 -2.50 -9.53
N PRO A 21 -1.02 -1.40 -9.07
CA PRO A 21 -1.18 -0.94 -7.70
C PRO A 21 -2.63 -0.51 -7.45
N GLY A 22 -3.10 -0.75 -6.21
CA GLY A 22 -4.39 -0.27 -5.75
C GLY A 22 -4.47 1.26 -5.66
N ASN A 23 -5.67 1.78 -5.43
CA ASN A 23 -5.89 3.23 -5.35
C ASN A 23 -5.09 3.86 -4.22
N LYS A 24 -4.57 5.08 -4.46
CA LYS A 24 -4.04 5.95 -3.40
C LYS A 24 -5.17 6.36 -2.45
N CYS A 25 -4.87 6.59 -1.17
CA CYS A 25 -5.85 7.21 -0.27
C CYS A 25 -6.09 8.68 -0.63
N CYS A 26 -7.31 9.18 -0.41
CA CYS A 26 -7.68 10.57 -0.67
C CYS A 26 -6.67 11.56 -0.07
N GLN A 27 -6.06 12.37 -0.93
CA GLN A 27 -5.02 13.34 -0.57
C GLN A 27 -4.92 14.45 -1.61
N LEU A 28 -4.37 15.59 -1.21
CA LEU A 28 -3.92 16.60 -2.18
C LEU A 28 -2.58 16.16 -2.75
N ASN A 29 -2.44 16.29 -4.08
CA ASN A 29 -1.17 16.02 -4.74
C ASN A 29 -0.12 17.05 -4.27
N PRO A 30 1.02 16.62 -3.71
CA PRO A 30 2.03 17.55 -3.17
C PRO A 30 2.82 18.30 -4.25
N TYR A 31 2.70 17.89 -5.51
CA TYR A 31 3.43 18.46 -6.65
C TYR A 31 2.56 19.32 -7.57
N ILE A 32 1.24 19.16 -7.51
CA ILE A 32 0.28 19.86 -8.35
C ILE A 32 -0.72 20.57 -7.44
N GLN A 33 -0.66 21.90 -7.42
CA GLN A 33 -1.51 22.71 -6.56
C GLN A 33 -2.99 22.45 -6.85
N SER A 34 -3.77 22.30 -5.78
CA SER A 34 -5.23 22.12 -5.82
C SER A 34 -5.74 20.88 -6.57
N ASN A 35 -4.88 19.87 -6.81
CA ASN A 35 -5.31 18.60 -7.38
C ASN A 35 -5.61 17.58 -6.28
N LEU A 36 -6.89 17.27 -6.06
CA LEU A 36 -7.32 16.18 -5.20
C LEU A 36 -7.21 14.85 -5.96
N GLU A 37 -6.54 13.87 -5.37
CA GLU A 37 -6.38 12.54 -5.95
C GLU A 37 -6.68 11.42 -4.94
N GLY A 38 -6.87 10.20 -5.47
CA GLY A 38 -7.10 9.00 -4.69
C GLY A 38 -8.56 8.64 -4.49
N SER A 39 -8.80 7.67 -3.62
CA SER A 39 -10.09 7.07 -3.29
C SER A 39 -10.19 6.80 -1.79
N GLU A 40 -11.41 6.67 -1.25
CA GLU A 40 -11.63 6.14 0.11
C GLU A 40 -11.45 4.62 0.16
N ASP A 41 -11.74 3.93 -0.94
CA ASP A 41 -11.34 2.55 -1.13
C ASP A 41 -9.86 2.50 -1.51
N CYS A 42 -9.00 2.55 -0.50
CA CYS A 42 -7.56 2.69 -0.65
C CYS A 42 -6.72 1.76 0.24
N LEU A 43 -7.33 0.93 1.08
CA LEU A 43 -6.62 0.04 2.00
C LEU A 43 -6.03 -1.17 1.27
N TYR A 44 -4.99 -0.91 0.51
CA TYR A 44 -4.24 -1.86 -0.31
C TYR A 44 -2.79 -1.96 0.15
N LEU A 45 -2.17 -3.10 -0.12
CA LEU A 45 -0.73 -3.31 0.01
C LEU A 45 -0.17 -3.96 -1.26
N ASN A 46 1.13 -3.82 -1.45
CA ASN A 46 1.86 -4.47 -2.52
C ASN A 46 2.92 -5.39 -1.92
N VAL A 47 3.17 -6.53 -2.57
CA VAL A 47 4.20 -7.50 -2.17
C VAL A 47 5.14 -7.71 -3.34
N TYR A 48 6.43 -7.52 -3.11
CA TYR A 48 7.48 -7.71 -4.11
C TYR A 48 8.49 -8.73 -3.60
N THR A 49 8.87 -9.67 -4.46
CA THR A 49 9.83 -10.73 -4.16
C THR A 49 10.69 -11.03 -5.38
N PRO A 50 12.00 -11.29 -5.23
CA PRO A 50 12.88 -11.63 -6.35
C PRO A 50 12.57 -13.01 -6.95
N SER A 51 11.99 -13.93 -6.17
CA SER A 51 11.62 -15.27 -6.59
C SER A 51 10.23 -15.66 -6.06
N LEU A 52 9.50 -16.47 -6.84
CA LEU A 52 8.21 -17.01 -6.43
C LEU A 52 8.40 -18.32 -5.65
N PRO A 53 7.49 -18.67 -4.71
CA PRO A 53 7.63 -19.83 -3.81
C PRO A 53 7.73 -21.22 -4.47
N ARG A 54 7.69 -21.30 -5.82
CA ARG A 54 7.85 -22.55 -6.58
C ARG A 54 9.31 -22.99 -6.70
N GLU A 55 10.27 -22.10 -6.46
CA GLU A 55 11.70 -22.34 -6.59
C GLU A 55 12.35 -22.64 -5.23
N LYS A 56 11.99 -23.76 -4.61
CA LYS A 56 12.32 -24.08 -3.19
C LYS A 56 11.76 -23.00 -2.23
N ILE A 57 11.21 -23.44 -1.11
CA ILE A 57 10.69 -22.51 -0.11
C ILE A 57 11.89 -21.98 0.68
N GLU A 58 12.53 -20.93 0.16
CA GLU A 58 13.48 -20.14 0.94
C GLU A 58 12.71 -19.11 1.76
N THR A 59 12.88 -19.16 3.07
CA THR A 59 12.31 -18.16 3.98
C THR A 59 13.15 -16.89 3.88
N LEU A 60 12.65 -15.90 3.14
CA LEU A 60 13.31 -14.60 3.01
C LEU A 60 12.89 -13.62 4.12
N PRO A 61 13.79 -12.75 4.60
CA PRO A 61 13.42 -11.64 5.48
C PRO A 61 12.35 -10.74 4.84
N VAL A 62 11.38 -10.31 5.65
CA VAL A 62 10.31 -9.41 5.22
C VAL A 62 10.61 -7.99 5.68
N LEU A 63 10.75 -7.08 4.72
CA LEU A 63 10.83 -5.64 4.94
C LEU A 63 9.43 -5.04 4.79
N PHE A 64 8.82 -4.64 5.90
CA PHE A 64 7.51 -4.00 5.90
C PHE A 64 7.67 -2.47 5.95
N PHE A 65 7.34 -1.80 4.86
CA PHE A 65 7.58 -0.38 4.68
C PHE A 65 6.28 0.44 4.77
N VAL A 66 6.27 1.38 5.73
CA VAL A 66 5.20 2.35 5.92
C VAL A 66 5.67 3.70 5.38
N HIS A 67 4.97 4.23 4.38
CA HIS A 67 5.36 5.50 3.78
C HIS A 67 5.18 6.68 4.75
N GLY A 68 6.03 7.70 4.59
CA GLY A 68 5.90 8.98 5.30
C GLY A 68 4.79 9.86 4.73
N GLY A 69 4.99 11.18 4.76
CA GLY A 69 4.02 12.15 4.23
C GLY A 69 3.09 12.76 5.28
N ARG A 70 3.56 12.81 6.54
CA ARG A 70 2.92 13.53 7.65
C ARG A 70 1.44 13.17 7.87
N PHE A 71 1.05 11.94 7.55
CA PHE A 71 -0.33 11.47 7.62
C PHE A 71 -1.32 12.17 6.68
N ILE A 72 -0.85 12.98 5.72
CA ILE A 72 -1.69 13.79 4.82
C ILE A 72 -1.51 13.45 3.33
N PHE A 73 -0.37 12.87 2.94
CA PHE A 73 -0.09 12.37 1.59
C PHE A 73 0.81 11.13 1.63
N GLY A 74 0.99 10.46 0.49
CA GLY A 74 1.76 9.24 0.31
C GLY A 74 0.91 8.04 -0.13
N TYR A 75 1.57 7.01 -0.68
CA TYR A 75 0.92 5.77 -1.10
C TYR A 75 1.95 4.63 -1.23
N GLY A 76 1.50 3.38 -1.26
CA GLY A 76 2.33 2.18 -1.22
C GLY A 76 3.23 1.99 -2.45
N ASP A 77 2.85 2.54 -3.60
CA ASP A 77 3.68 2.50 -4.83
C ASP A 77 4.47 3.82 -5.07
N TYR A 78 4.62 4.65 -4.02
CA TYR A 78 5.37 5.90 -4.11
C TYR A 78 6.87 5.65 -4.31
N TYR A 79 7.41 4.62 -3.65
CA TYR A 79 8.79 4.19 -3.76
C TYR A 79 8.86 2.87 -4.51
N LYS A 80 9.72 2.80 -5.52
CA LYS A 80 9.80 1.65 -6.42
C LYS A 80 10.66 0.53 -5.83
N PRO A 81 10.33 -0.76 -6.09
CA PRO A 81 10.96 -1.89 -5.45
C PRO A 81 12.32 -2.28 -6.08
N ASP A 82 12.68 -1.71 -7.23
CA ASP A 82 13.77 -2.14 -8.13
C ASP A 82 15.11 -2.36 -7.43
N TYR A 83 15.43 -1.55 -6.43
CA TYR A 83 16.66 -1.71 -5.65
C TYR A 83 16.61 -2.98 -4.79
N PHE A 84 15.50 -3.21 -4.08
CA PHE A 84 15.33 -4.36 -3.20
C PHE A 84 15.17 -5.67 -3.95
N MET A 85 14.66 -5.64 -5.19
CA MET A 85 14.56 -6.85 -6.03
C MET A 85 15.91 -7.43 -6.48
N LYS A 86 17.02 -6.75 -6.16
CA LYS A 86 18.41 -7.25 -6.33
C LYS A 86 18.92 -8.02 -5.10
N HIS A 87 18.12 -8.11 -4.04
CA HIS A 87 18.47 -8.73 -2.78
C HIS A 87 17.46 -9.82 -2.41
N ASN A 88 17.89 -10.78 -1.61
CA ASN A 88 17.05 -11.89 -1.12
C ASN A 88 16.13 -11.42 0.02
N VAL A 89 15.19 -10.53 -0.29
CA VAL A 89 14.22 -9.97 0.65
C VAL A 89 12.83 -9.90 0.02
N ILE A 90 11.80 -9.99 0.86
CA ILE A 90 10.43 -9.67 0.48
C ILE A 90 10.15 -8.23 0.93
N LEU A 91 9.73 -7.37 0.00
CA LEU A 91 9.31 -6.00 0.33
C LEU A 91 7.79 -5.94 0.34
N VAL A 92 7.22 -5.44 1.43
CA VAL A 92 5.79 -5.14 1.55
C VAL A 92 5.63 -3.63 1.71
N THR A 93 4.83 -3.00 0.86
CA THR A 93 4.47 -1.59 0.99
C THR A 93 2.97 -1.44 1.18
N ILE A 94 2.53 -0.48 1.98
CA ILE A 94 1.11 -0.33 2.34
C ILE A 94 0.57 1.06 2.03
N ASN A 95 -0.74 1.15 1.85
CA ASN A 95 -1.52 2.36 2.06
C ASN A 95 -2.15 2.35 3.46
N TYR A 96 -2.33 3.52 4.05
CA TYR A 96 -3.18 3.75 5.21
C TYR A 96 -4.01 5.03 5.00
N ARG A 97 -5.18 5.11 5.64
CA ARG A 97 -6.07 6.29 5.51
C ARG A 97 -5.34 7.55 5.98
N LEU A 98 -5.60 8.66 5.29
CA LEU A 98 -4.91 9.94 5.49
C LEU A 98 -5.90 11.03 5.92
N ASN A 99 -5.36 12.16 6.36
CA ASN A 99 -6.12 13.36 6.73
C ASN A 99 -7.26 13.05 7.73
N VAL A 100 -8.36 13.78 7.65
CA VAL A 100 -9.56 13.57 8.49
C VAL A 100 -10.12 12.15 8.39
N LEU A 101 -9.94 11.46 7.26
CA LEU A 101 -10.47 10.10 7.06
C LEU A 101 -9.72 9.05 7.87
N GLY A 102 -8.45 9.30 8.21
CA GLY A 102 -7.63 8.41 9.03
C GLY A 102 -7.45 8.86 10.48
N PHE A 103 -7.53 10.17 10.76
CA PHE A 103 -7.05 10.76 12.00
C PHE A 103 -8.04 11.73 12.67
N LEU A 104 -9.33 11.65 12.32
CA LEU A 104 -10.37 12.36 13.08
C LEU A 104 -10.40 11.85 14.54
N CYS A 105 -10.38 12.78 15.49
CA CYS A 105 -10.53 12.53 16.92
C CYS A 105 -11.64 13.45 17.45
N LEU A 106 -12.58 12.89 18.22
CA LEU A 106 -13.75 13.57 18.78
C LEU A 106 -13.85 13.35 20.28
#